data_AF-A0A926R9X4-F1
#
_entry.id   AF-A0A926R9X4-F1
#
_cell.length_a   1.000
_cell.length_b   1.000
_cell.length_c   1.000
_cell.angle_alpha   90.00
_cell.angle_beta   90.00
_cell.angle_gamma   90.00
#
_symmetry.space_group_name_H-M   'P 1'
#
loop_
_entity.id
_entity.type
_entity.pdbx_description
1 polymer ?
#
loop_
_entity_poly.entity_id
_entity_poly.type
_entity_poly.pdbx_seq_one_letter_code
_entity_poly.pdbx_strand_id
1 'polypeptide(L)'
;MNKQINSFNIFNLRNSLLFVFSFAFVILSSFTLYVQRSENLEILPYLNVYIIISSFFIFALIISISFILLPIILRVRRKKISTLNSKFTLYFISIALTPAILLGILGLVLIEIGINDWFNNKIKKVISNSVFVAESYLEEHKETIKGDVYAMSNDLNKSSNIFMEDISKIRIALKTQALVRSLPETYIINRKGEVLHRAFDNNMRFYEPPLTSFDRADSGEMTIMSSTQVNKVYALVKLNDFNDY
;
A
#
# COMPACT_ATOMS: atom_id res chain seq x y z
N MET A 1 -64.25 8.81 -36.78
CA MET A 1 -63.07 8.03 -37.23
C MET A 1 -62.06 7.99 -36.10
N ASN A 2 -61.84 6.80 -35.54
CA ASN A 2 -61.29 6.59 -34.20
C ASN A 2 -59.83 7.03 -34.06
N LYS A 3 -59.56 7.82 -33.03
CA LYS A 3 -58.25 8.39 -32.68
C LYS A 3 -57.53 7.38 -31.78
N GLN A 4 -56.70 6.52 -32.33
CA GLN A 4 -55.79 5.70 -31.52
C GLN A 4 -54.70 6.60 -30.94
N ILE A 5 -54.95 7.07 -29.71
CA ILE A 5 -53.93 7.63 -28.84
C ILE A 5 -53.11 6.44 -28.36
N ASN A 6 -51.95 6.19 -28.99
CA ASN A 6 -50.96 5.27 -28.45
C ASN A 6 -50.53 5.82 -27.08
N SER A 7 -51.04 5.20 -26.01
CA SER A 7 -50.61 5.45 -24.64
C SER A 7 -49.09 5.31 -24.58
N PHE A 8 -48.40 6.38 -24.19
CA PHE A 8 -46.98 6.36 -23.90
C PHE A 8 -46.78 5.46 -22.66
N ASN A 9 -46.63 4.16 -22.88
CA ASN A 9 -46.45 3.21 -21.80
C ASN A 9 -44.99 3.33 -21.34
N ILE A 10 -44.77 4.02 -20.22
CA ILE A 10 -43.44 4.21 -19.60
C ILE A 10 -42.78 2.84 -19.34
N PHE A 11 -43.59 1.80 -19.13
CA PHE A 11 -43.24 0.38 -19.06
C PHE A 11 -43.29 -0.34 -20.43
N ASN A 12 -42.73 0.26 -21.48
CA ASN A 12 -42.45 -0.52 -22.69
C ASN A 12 -41.32 -1.52 -22.37
N LEU A 13 -41.45 -2.78 -22.79
CA LEU A 13 -40.51 -3.89 -22.51
C LEU A 13 -39.03 -3.47 -22.71
N ARG A 14 -38.79 -2.64 -23.72
CA ARG A 14 -37.48 -2.03 -24.02
C ARG A 14 -36.94 -1.10 -22.92
N ASN A 15 -37.76 -0.20 -22.39
CA ASN A 15 -37.32 0.72 -21.34
C ASN A 15 -37.07 -0.05 -20.04
N SER A 16 -37.86 -1.09 -19.77
CA SER A 16 -37.61 -2.02 -18.67
C SER A 16 -36.28 -2.74 -18.82
N LEU A 17 -35.95 -3.23 -20.03
CA LEU A 17 -34.65 -3.86 -20.32
C LEU A 17 -33.47 -2.91 -20.07
N LEU A 18 -33.61 -1.63 -20.42
CA LEU A 18 -32.60 -0.60 -20.17
C LEU A 18 -32.30 -0.40 -18.69
N PHE A 19 -33.35 -0.25 -17.86
CA PHE A 19 -33.18 -0.12 -16.42
C PHE A 19 -32.54 -1.39 -15.83
N VAL A 20 -32.96 -2.57 -16.28
CA VAL A 20 -32.40 -3.85 -15.84
C VAL A 20 -30.92 -3.97 -16.22
N PHE A 21 -30.53 -3.64 -17.46
CA PHE A 21 -29.12 -3.69 -17.88
C PHE A 21 -28.26 -2.67 -17.14
N SER A 22 -28.74 -1.44 -16.93
CA SER A 22 -28.01 -0.43 -16.16
C SER A 22 -27.83 -0.85 -14.70
N PHE A 23 -28.85 -1.45 -14.10
CA PHE A 23 -28.77 -1.94 -12.71
C PHE A 23 -27.85 -3.15 -12.59
N ALA A 24 -27.94 -4.09 -13.55
CA ALA A 24 -27.03 -5.22 -13.65
C ALA A 24 -25.57 -4.77 -13.82
N PHE A 25 -25.31 -3.73 -14.62
CA PHE A 25 -23.98 -3.15 -14.76
C PHE A 25 -23.42 -2.65 -13.43
N VAL A 26 -24.21 -1.84 -12.71
CA VAL A 26 -23.79 -1.28 -11.41
C VAL A 26 -23.52 -2.38 -10.40
N ILE A 27 -24.37 -3.40 -10.33
CA ILE A 27 -24.17 -4.55 -9.43
C ILE A 27 -22.89 -5.32 -9.80
N LEU A 28 -22.72 -5.67 -11.07
CA LEU A 28 -21.58 -6.49 -11.51
C LEU A 28 -20.26 -5.72 -11.38
N SER A 29 -20.25 -4.43 -11.72
CA SER A 29 -19.10 -3.52 -11.50
C SER A 29 -18.77 -3.40 -10.01
N SER A 30 -19.77 -3.19 -9.14
CA SER A 30 -19.54 -3.11 -7.69
C SER A 30 -19.03 -4.43 -7.11
N PHE A 31 -19.58 -5.56 -7.57
CA PHE A 31 -19.16 -6.90 -7.13
C PHE A 31 -17.72 -7.22 -7.55
N THR A 32 -17.35 -6.93 -8.80
CA THR A 32 -15.98 -7.13 -9.29
C THR A 32 -14.97 -6.28 -8.51
N LEU A 33 -15.29 -5.01 -8.22
CA LEU A 33 -14.44 -4.15 -7.37
C LEU A 33 -14.31 -4.67 -5.93
N TYR A 34 -15.39 -5.21 -5.38
CA TYR A 34 -15.37 -5.79 -4.04
C TYR A 34 -14.47 -7.03 -3.97
N VAL A 35 -14.63 -7.98 -4.91
CA VAL A 35 -13.81 -9.21 -4.97
C VAL A 35 -12.34 -8.86 -5.18
N GLN A 36 -12.03 -7.94 -6.11
CA GLN A 36 -10.67 -7.46 -6.33
C GLN A 36 -10.03 -6.94 -5.04
N ARG A 37 -10.79 -6.21 -4.22
CA ARG A 37 -10.27 -5.62 -2.98
C ARG A 37 -10.22 -6.60 -1.80
N SER A 38 -11.04 -7.64 -1.82
CA SER A 38 -11.10 -8.64 -0.74
C SER A 38 -10.05 -9.73 -0.87
N GLU A 39 -9.71 -10.16 -2.09
CA GLU A 39 -8.86 -11.35 -2.30
C GLU A 39 -7.36 -11.04 -2.45
N ASN A 40 -6.92 -9.78 -2.38
CA ASN A 40 -5.51 -9.36 -2.56
C ASN A 40 -4.84 -9.95 -3.82
N LEU A 41 -5.62 -10.28 -4.86
CA LEU A 41 -5.13 -10.88 -6.08
C LEU A 41 -4.40 -9.85 -6.95
N GLU A 42 -3.53 -10.33 -7.85
CA GLU A 42 -2.80 -9.47 -8.77
C GLU A 42 -3.77 -8.60 -9.60
N ILE A 43 -3.42 -7.33 -9.74
CA ILE A 43 -4.28 -6.28 -10.30
C ILE A 43 -4.55 -6.51 -11.81
N LEU A 44 -3.57 -7.07 -12.52
CA LEU A 44 -3.55 -7.18 -13.99
C LEU A 44 -4.69 -8.04 -14.59
N PRO A 45 -4.96 -9.27 -14.12
CA PRO A 45 -6.03 -10.11 -14.69
C PRO A 45 -7.44 -9.51 -14.47
N TYR A 46 -7.71 -8.94 -13.29
CA TYR A 46 -9.00 -8.30 -12.99
C TYR A 46 -9.24 -7.03 -13.80
N LEU A 47 -8.18 -6.25 -14.05
CA LEU A 47 -8.26 -5.06 -14.89
C LEU A 47 -8.79 -5.41 -16.29
N ASN A 48 -8.30 -6.49 -16.89
CA ASN A 48 -8.71 -6.93 -18.21
C ASN A 48 -10.18 -7.39 -18.23
N VAL A 49 -10.61 -8.19 -17.24
CA VAL A 49 -12.00 -8.65 -17.14
C VAL A 49 -12.95 -7.48 -16.92
N TYR A 50 -12.59 -6.54 -16.03
CA TYR A 50 -13.38 -5.35 -15.76
C TYR A 50 -13.51 -4.46 -17.00
N ILE A 51 -12.43 -4.24 -17.75
CA ILE A 51 -12.44 -3.46 -18.98
C ILE A 51 -13.35 -4.11 -20.03
N ILE A 52 -13.27 -5.43 -20.21
CA ILE A 52 -14.11 -6.15 -21.19
C ILE A 52 -15.59 -6.05 -20.81
N ILE A 53 -15.94 -6.33 -19.56
CA ILE A 53 -17.32 -6.23 -19.06
C ILE A 53 -17.82 -4.78 -19.22
N SER A 54 -17.04 -3.80 -18.77
CA SER A 54 -17.40 -2.39 -18.85
C SER A 54 -17.60 -1.93 -20.29
N SER A 55 -16.71 -2.33 -21.20
CA SER A 55 -16.81 -2.00 -22.62
C SER A 55 -18.09 -2.57 -23.24
N PHE A 56 -18.43 -3.83 -22.93
CA PHE A 56 -19.67 -4.45 -23.39
C PHE A 56 -20.92 -3.69 -22.91
N PHE A 57 -20.96 -3.32 -21.63
CA PHE A 57 -22.09 -2.58 -21.07
C PHE A 57 -22.20 -1.15 -21.62
N ILE A 58 -21.08 -0.45 -21.80
CA ILE A 58 -21.04 0.87 -22.43
C ILE A 58 -21.57 0.78 -23.86
N PHE A 59 -21.13 -0.22 -24.63
CA PHE A 59 -21.60 -0.45 -25.99
C PHE A 59 -23.12 -0.73 -26.03
N ALA A 60 -23.63 -1.58 -25.13
CA ALA A 60 -25.05 -1.86 -25.00
C ALA A 60 -25.86 -0.59 -24.65
N LEU A 61 -25.35 0.25 -23.75
CA LEU A 61 -25.96 1.53 -23.39
C LEU A 61 -26.00 2.49 -24.59
N ILE A 62 -24.91 2.64 -25.33
CA ILE A 62 -24.83 3.50 -26.52
C ILE A 62 -25.85 3.06 -27.57
N ILE A 63 -25.92 1.76 -27.87
CA ILE A 63 -26.90 1.20 -28.82
C ILE A 63 -28.31 1.56 -28.37
N SER A 64 -28.62 1.32 -27.10
CA SER A 64 -29.96 1.50 -26.58
C SER A 64 -30.40 2.96 -26.55
N ILE A 65 -29.51 3.88 -26.13
CA ILE A 65 -29.73 5.33 -26.21
C ILE A 65 -29.93 5.76 -27.66
N SER A 66 -29.13 5.24 -28.60
CA SER A 66 -29.25 5.55 -30.03
C SER A 66 -30.60 5.14 -30.59
N PHE A 67 -31.11 3.96 -30.23
CA PHE A 67 -32.44 3.50 -30.63
C PHE A 67 -33.58 4.38 -30.08
N ILE A 68 -33.39 5.07 -28.95
CA ILE A 68 -34.35 6.04 -28.41
C ILE A 68 -34.24 7.37 -29.16
N LEU A 69 -33.03 7.89 -29.32
CA LEU A 69 -32.79 9.23 -29.84
C LEU A 69 -33.02 9.32 -31.36
N LEU A 70 -32.61 8.32 -32.14
CA LEU A 70 -32.74 8.30 -33.60
C LEU A 70 -34.17 8.58 -34.11
N PRO A 71 -35.22 7.85 -33.67
CA PRO A 71 -36.58 8.10 -34.15
C PRO A 71 -37.11 9.47 -33.69
N ILE A 72 -36.69 9.97 -32.53
CA ILE A 72 -37.06 11.30 -32.02
C ILE A 72 -36.45 12.38 -32.92
N ILE A 73 -35.13 12.30 -33.18
CA ILE A 73 -34.39 13.24 -34.03
C ILE A 73 -34.95 13.24 -35.46
N LEU A 74 -35.19 12.06 -36.04
CA LEU A 74 -35.76 11.94 -37.39
C LEU A 74 -37.17 12.54 -37.48
N ARG A 75 -38.00 12.37 -36.44
CA ARG A 75 -39.36 12.94 -36.38
C ARG A 75 -39.33 14.45 -36.20
N VAL A 76 -38.42 14.98 -35.39
CA VAL A 76 -38.19 16.42 -35.20
C VAL A 76 -37.70 17.07 -36.50
N ARG A 77 -36.79 16.43 -37.24
CA ARG A 77 -36.31 16.93 -38.54
C ARG A 77 -37.39 16.93 -39.63
N ARG A 78 -38.28 15.93 -39.65
CA ARG A 78 -39.32 15.78 -40.68
C ARG A 78 -40.58 16.62 -40.43
N LYS A 79 -40.89 16.98 -39.19
CA LYS A 79 -42.05 17.83 -38.85
C LYS A 79 -41.61 19.28 -38.71
N LYS A 80 -42.28 20.21 -39.40
CA LYS A 80 -42.21 21.64 -39.01
C LYS A 80 -42.71 21.73 -37.56
N ILE A 81 -41.88 22.28 -36.67
CA ILE A 81 -42.26 22.62 -35.30
C ILE A 81 -43.25 23.80 -35.39
N SER A 82 -44.52 23.49 -35.67
CA SER A 82 -45.53 24.51 -35.99
C SER A 82 -46.41 24.87 -34.80
N THR A 83 -46.48 24.02 -33.77
CA THR A 83 -47.34 24.26 -32.61
C THR A 83 -46.56 24.93 -31.47
N LEU A 84 -47.19 25.91 -30.83
CA LEU A 84 -46.64 26.62 -29.66
C LEU A 84 -46.23 25.65 -28.55
N ASN A 85 -47.04 24.62 -28.29
CA ASN A 85 -46.77 23.61 -27.25
C ASN A 85 -45.45 22.86 -27.50
N SER A 86 -45.10 22.54 -28.76
CA SER A 86 -43.85 21.85 -29.07
C SER A 86 -42.63 22.77 -28.90
N LYS A 87 -42.74 24.06 -29.21
CA LYS A 87 -41.68 25.05 -28.95
C LYS A 87 -41.45 25.25 -27.45
N PHE A 88 -42.53 25.42 -26.68
CA PHE A 88 -42.46 25.55 -25.23
C PHE A 88 -41.82 24.33 -24.57
N THR A 89 -42.21 23.12 -24.98
CA THR A 89 -41.62 21.87 -24.47
C THR A 89 -40.12 21.80 -24.74
N LEU A 90 -39.65 22.24 -25.92
CA LEU A 90 -38.22 22.26 -26.25
C LEU A 90 -37.44 23.22 -25.35
N TYR A 91 -37.95 24.45 -25.14
CA TYR A 91 -37.32 25.42 -24.26
C TYR A 91 -37.28 24.93 -22.81
N PHE A 92 -38.37 24.34 -22.32
CA PHE A 92 -38.43 23.77 -20.99
C PHE A 92 -37.38 22.67 -20.78
N ILE A 93 -37.27 21.72 -21.72
CA ILE A 93 -36.25 20.67 -21.66
C ILE A 93 -34.85 21.27 -21.69
N SER A 94 -34.59 22.23 -22.58
CA SER A 94 -33.26 22.86 -22.68
C SER A 94 -32.84 23.52 -21.38
N ILE A 95 -33.72 24.34 -20.78
CA ILE A 95 -33.45 25.04 -19.52
C ILE A 95 -33.26 24.05 -18.36
N ALA A 96 -34.04 22.97 -18.33
CA ALA A 96 -33.90 21.93 -17.32
C ALA A 96 -32.62 21.09 -17.46
N LEU A 97 -32.16 20.83 -18.70
CA LEU A 97 -30.97 20.00 -18.96
C LEU A 97 -29.65 20.73 -18.75
N THR A 98 -29.60 22.05 -19.03
CA THR A 98 -28.39 22.86 -18.91
C THR A 98 -27.68 22.72 -17.56
N PRO A 99 -28.35 22.89 -16.39
CA PRO A 99 -27.66 22.76 -15.10
C PRO A 99 -27.19 21.33 -14.84
N ALA A 100 -27.92 20.31 -15.30
CA ALA A 100 -27.53 18.92 -15.11
C ALA A 100 -26.25 18.57 -15.89
N ILE A 101 -26.13 19.01 -17.15
CA ILE A 101 -24.91 18.82 -17.96
C ILE A 101 -23.74 19.56 -17.31
N LEU A 102 -23.97 20.81 -16.91
CA LEU A 102 -22.93 21.63 -16.28
C LEU A 102 -22.40 20.96 -15.01
N LEU A 103 -23.28 20.48 -14.14
CA LEU A 103 -22.90 19.74 -12.93
C LEU A 103 -22.16 18.45 -13.25
N GLY A 104 -22.56 17.72 -14.29
CA GLY A 104 -21.86 16.52 -14.74
C GLY A 104 -20.41 16.80 -15.18
N ILE A 105 -20.22 17.84 -16.00
CA ILE A 105 -18.89 18.26 -16.46
C ILE A 105 -18.05 18.75 -15.27
N LEU A 106 -18.61 19.61 -14.41
CA LEU A 106 -17.92 20.10 -13.22
C LEU A 106 -17.54 18.96 -12.29
N GLY A 107 -18.43 17.98 -12.08
CA GLY A 107 -18.15 16.80 -11.28
C GLY A 107 -16.97 15.99 -11.81
N LEU A 108 -16.90 15.77 -13.13
CA LEU A 108 -15.77 15.11 -13.77
C LEU A 108 -14.45 15.86 -13.52
N VAL A 109 -14.45 17.18 -13.77
CA VAL A 109 -13.27 18.03 -13.56
C VAL A 109 -12.84 18.05 -12.09
N LEU A 110 -13.80 18.17 -11.16
CA LEU A 110 -13.53 18.18 -9.73
C LEU A 110 -12.99 16.84 -9.22
N ILE A 111 -13.47 15.71 -9.75
CA ILE A 111 -12.94 14.40 -9.40
C ILE A 111 -11.51 14.27 -9.89
N GLU A 112 -11.25 14.65 -11.14
CA GLU A 112 -9.92 14.54 -11.74
C GLU A 112 -8.90 15.43 -11.02
N ILE A 113 -9.21 16.70 -10.78
CA ILE A 113 -8.31 17.62 -10.06
C ILE A 113 -8.26 17.32 -8.56
N GLY A 114 -9.40 17.02 -7.95
CA GLY A 114 -9.53 16.89 -6.50
C GLY A 114 -8.92 15.60 -5.96
N ILE A 115 -9.19 14.47 -6.60
CA ILE A 115 -8.69 13.18 -6.12
C ILE A 115 -7.26 12.93 -6.62
N ASN A 116 -6.99 13.13 -7.91
CA ASN A 116 -5.71 12.70 -8.46
C ASN A 116 -4.55 13.60 -8.02
N ASP A 117 -4.73 14.93 -8.02
CA ASP A 117 -3.60 15.83 -7.78
C ASP A 117 -3.44 16.22 -6.32
N TRP A 118 -4.54 16.49 -5.61
CA TRP A 118 -4.47 16.97 -4.22
C TRP A 118 -4.28 15.83 -3.22
N PHE A 119 -4.90 14.67 -3.43
CA PHE A 119 -4.88 13.57 -2.46
C PHE A 119 -3.70 12.62 -2.68
N ASN A 120 -3.53 12.10 -3.91
CA ASN A 120 -2.51 11.07 -4.17
C ASN A 120 -1.08 11.59 -3.94
N ASN A 121 -0.77 12.79 -4.43
CA ASN A 121 0.57 13.36 -4.26
C ASN A 121 0.90 13.65 -2.80
N LYS A 122 -0.06 14.17 -2.03
CA LYS A 122 0.14 14.44 -0.60
C LYS A 122 0.36 13.17 0.18
N ILE A 123 -0.47 12.13 -0.05
CA ILE A 123 -0.31 10.85 0.62
C ILE A 123 1.02 10.20 0.25
N LYS A 124 1.36 10.15 -1.04
CA LYS A 124 2.64 9.60 -1.51
C LYS A 124 3.82 10.32 -0.85
N LYS A 125 3.75 11.65 -0.75
CA LYS A 125 4.79 12.45 -0.09
C LYS A 125 4.87 12.19 1.40
N VAL A 126 3.75 12.12 2.12
CA VAL A 126 3.72 11.82 3.56
C VAL A 126 4.28 10.43 3.84
N ILE A 127 3.89 9.42 3.04
CA ILE A 127 4.44 8.05 3.15
C ILE A 127 5.94 8.06 2.88
N SER A 128 6.38 8.68 1.78
CA SER A 128 7.80 8.77 1.44
C SER A 128 8.63 9.46 2.53
N ASN A 129 8.12 10.56 3.09
CA ASN A 129 8.77 11.26 4.19
C ASN A 129 8.82 10.40 5.45
N SER A 130 7.75 9.65 5.75
CA SER A 130 7.72 8.75 6.91
C SER A 130 8.73 7.61 6.77
N VAL A 131 8.87 7.04 5.56
CA VAL A 131 9.90 6.05 5.26
C VAL A 131 11.29 6.66 5.43
N PHE A 132 11.53 7.85 4.89
CA PHE A 132 12.81 8.55 5.04
C PHE A 132 13.18 8.81 6.50
N VAL A 133 12.21 9.24 7.33
CA VAL A 133 12.45 9.42 8.78
C VAL A 133 12.75 8.08 9.46
N ALA A 134 12.01 7.01 9.13
CA ALA A 134 12.25 5.69 9.70
C ALA A 134 13.63 5.12 9.31
N GLU A 135 14.05 5.29 8.05
CA GLU A 135 15.38 4.90 7.58
C GLU A 135 16.49 5.72 8.27
N SER A 136 16.30 7.03 8.42
CA SER A 136 17.25 7.90 9.11
C SER A 136 17.39 7.51 10.60
N TYR A 137 16.28 7.24 11.27
CA TYR A 137 16.28 6.75 12.65
C TYR A 137 16.94 5.37 12.78
N LEU A 138 16.68 4.47 11.83
CA LEU A 138 17.32 3.17 11.79
C LEU A 138 18.84 3.29 11.62
N GLU A 139 19.30 4.19 10.75
CA GLU A 139 20.72 4.42 10.51
C GLU A 139 21.42 5.09 11.70
N GLU A 140 20.78 6.08 12.33
CA GLU A 140 21.24 6.67 13.59
C GLU A 140 21.37 5.60 14.68
N HIS A 141 20.38 4.72 14.80
CA HIS A 141 20.39 3.66 15.79
C HIS A 141 21.47 2.61 15.51
N LYS A 142 21.73 2.29 14.23
CA LYS A 142 22.85 1.42 13.83
C LYS A 142 24.19 2.00 14.25
N GLU A 143 24.46 3.28 13.96
CA GLU A 143 25.72 3.92 14.34
C GLU A 143 25.86 4.07 15.86
N THR A 144 24.76 4.29 16.58
CA THR A 144 24.74 4.27 18.05
C THR A 144 25.14 2.90 18.60
N ILE A 145 24.48 1.82 18.15
CA ILE A 145 24.80 0.43 18.55
C ILE A 145 26.25 0.08 18.20
N LYS A 146 26.72 0.50 17.02
CA LYS A 146 28.09 0.28 16.57
C LYS A 146 29.10 0.94 17.52
N GLY A 147 28.89 2.20 17.88
CA GLY A 147 29.72 2.90 18.86
C GLY A 147 29.74 2.20 20.23
N ASP A 148 28.55 1.81 20.71
CA ASP A 148 28.37 1.10 21.98
C ASP A 148 29.10 -0.26 21.99
N VAL A 149 28.93 -1.06 20.95
CA VAL A 149 29.55 -2.39 20.83
C VAL A 149 31.07 -2.28 20.64
N TYR A 150 31.57 -1.25 19.95
CA TYR A 150 33.02 -1.02 19.82
C TYR A 150 33.63 -0.66 21.17
N ALA A 151 33.00 0.27 21.90
CA ALA A 151 33.44 0.64 23.24
C ALA A 151 33.40 -0.57 24.19
N MET A 152 32.33 -1.37 24.11
CA MET A 152 32.18 -2.59 24.90
C MET A 152 33.25 -3.63 24.59
N SER A 153 33.56 -3.87 23.32
CA SER A 153 34.65 -4.77 22.90
C SER A 153 36.00 -4.31 23.46
N ASN A 154 36.30 -3.01 23.38
CA ASN A 154 37.53 -2.45 23.93
C ASN A 154 37.61 -2.61 25.46
N ASP A 155 36.53 -2.38 26.19
CA ASP A 155 36.48 -2.56 27.64
C ASP A 155 36.68 -4.02 28.05
N LEU A 156 36.08 -4.96 27.30
CA LEU A 156 36.22 -6.39 27.53
C LEU A 156 37.63 -6.89 27.21
N ASN A 157 38.21 -6.46 26.08
CA ASN A 157 39.57 -6.80 25.67
C ASN A 157 40.61 -6.33 26.70
N LYS A 158 40.51 -5.09 27.20
CA LYS A 158 41.43 -4.56 28.23
C LYS A 158 41.47 -5.38 29.52
N SER A 159 40.41 -6.09 29.83
CA SER A 159 40.27 -6.88 31.06
C SER A 159 40.36 -8.39 30.81
N SER A 160 40.79 -8.81 29.61
CA SER A 160 40.85 -10.21 29.16
C SER A 160 41.59 -11.11 30.16
N ASN A 161 42.74 -10.68 30.66
CA ASN A 161 43.55 -11.43 31.64
C ASN A 161 42.75 -11.84 32.89
N ILE A 162 41.92 -10.93 33.41
CA ILE A 162 41.10 -11.17 34.61
C ILE A 162 39.97 -12.16 34.30
N PHE A 163 39.42 -12.10 33.09
CA PHE A 163 38.31 -12.94 32.65
C PHE A 163 38.75 -14.36 32.29
N MET A 164 39.98 -14.53 31.83
CA MET A 164 40.57 -15.85 31.59
C MET A 164 40.81 -16.62 32.90
N GLU A 165 41.08 -15.93 34.00
CA GLU A 165 41.27 -16.54 35.33
C GLU A 165 39.95 -16.93 36.00
N ASP A 166 38.88 -16.13 35.82
CA ASP A 166 37.58 -16.37 36.45
C ASP A 166 36.41 -16.07 35.49
N ILE A 167 35.85 -17.15 34.95
CA ILE A 167 34.70 -17.13 34.03
C ILE A 167 33.48 -16.46 34.66
N SER A 168 33.32 -16.47 35.99
CA SER A 168 32.18 -15.80 36.63
C SER A 168 32.24 -14.28 36.43
N LYS A 169 33.46 -13.72 36.37
CA LYS A 169 33.68 -12.29 36.15
C LYS A 169 33.33 -11.85 34.73
N ILE A 170 33.53 -12.70 33.71
CA ILE A 170 33.18 -12.34 32.32
C ILE A 170 31.68 -12.10 32.19
N ARG A 171 30.85 -12.93 32.83
CA ARG A 171 29.38 -12.80 32.78
C ARG A 171 28.92 -11.52 33.46
N ILE A 172 29.52 -11.18 34.60
CA ILE A 172 29.22 -9.93 35.34
C ILE A 172 29.63 -8.72 34.51
N ALA A 173 30.83 -8.74 33.92
CA ALA A 173 31.31 -7.66 33.07
C ALA A 173 30.44 -7.49 31.82
N LEU A 174 30.13 -8.59 31.12
CA LEU A 174 29.26 -8.60 29.95
C LEU A 174 27.88 -8.02 30.28
N LYS A 175 27.28 -8.44 31.41
CA LYS A 175 25.98 -7.92 31.88
C LYS A 175 26.05 -6.43 32.24
N THR A 176 27.11 -6.00 32.92
CA THR A 176 27.30 -4.59 33.31
C THR A 176 27.44 -3.70 32.07
N GLN A 177 28.27 -4.14 31.11
CA GLN A 177 28.49 -3.45 29.84
C GLN A 177 27.20 -3.34 29.02
N ALA A 178 26.42 -4.43 28.95
CA ALA A 178 25.13 -4.47 28.28
C ALA A 178 24.08 -3.54 28.94
N LEU A 179 24.02 -3.50 30.28
CA LEU A 179 23.13 -2.61 31.02
C LEU A 179 23.43 -1.13 30.80
N VAL A 180 24.71 -0.73 30.86
CA VAL A 180 25.13 0.67 30.69
C VAL A 180 24.81 1.19 29.29
N ARG A 181 24.83 0.32 28.28
CA ARG A 181 24.58 0.65 26.87
C ARG A 181 23.16 0.31 26.40
N SER A 182 22.30 -0.13 27.31
CA SER A 182 20.92 -0.55 26.97
C SER A 182 20.86 -1.60 25.84
N LEU A 183 21.80 -2.54 25.79
CA LEU A 183 21.82 -3.64 24.83
C LEU A 183 21.07 -4.84 25.42
N PRO A 184 19.80 -5.09 25.04
CA PRO A 184 18.96 -6.10 25.71
C PRO A 184 19.35 -7.54 25.36
N GLU A 185 20.07 -7.72 24.25
CA GLU A 185 20.56 -8.99 23.76
C GLU A 185 22.05 -8.88 23.50
N THR A 186 22.83 -9.51 24.36
CA THR A 186 24.29 -9.51 24.22
C THR A 186 24.84 -10.89 24.53
N TYR A 187 25.65 -11.37 23.60
CA TYR A 187 26.18 -12.71 23.58
C TYR A 187 27.68 -12.66 23.30
N ILE A 188 28.45 -13.52 23.95
CA ILE A 188 29.77 -13.90 23.45
C ILE A 188 29.57 -15.23 22.74
N ILE A 189 29.95 -15.29 21.47
CA ILE A 189 29.78 -16.47 20.62
C ILE A 189 31.13 -16.88 20.07
N ASN A 190 31.30 -18.17 19.76
CA ASN A 190 32.49 -18.64 19.05
C ASN A 190 32.32 -18.51 17.53
N ARG A 191 33.41 -18.78 16.79
CA ARG A 191 33.44 -18.83 15.32
C ARG A 191 32.43 -19.82 14.69
N LYS A 192 31.93 -20.81 15.45
CA LYS A 192 30.91 -21.77 14.99
C LYS A 192 29.48 -21.29 15.21
N GLY A 193 29.27 -20.09 15.78
CA GLY A 193 27.94 -19.55 16.09
C GLY A 193 27.37 -20.04 17.43
N GLU A 194 28.13 -20.79 18.23
CA GLU A 194 27.68 -21.29 19.52
C GLU A 194 27.81 -20.18 20.58
N VAL A 195 26.75 -20.01 21.39
CA VAL A 195 26.74 -19.00 22.46
C VAL A 195 27.51 -19.51 23.67
N LEU A 196 28.64 -18.86 23.97
CA LEU A 196 29.49 -19.16 25.12
C LEU A 196 29.00 -18.45 26.38
N HIS A 197 28.67 -17.16 26.27
CA HIS A 197 28.16 -16.35 27.40
C HIS A 197 26.96 -15.49 26.99
N ARG A 198 26.05 -15.27 27.94
CA ARG A 198 24.88 -14.40 27.79
C ARG A 198 24.88 -13.33 28.87
N ALA A 199 24.56 -12.09 28.51
CA ALA A 199 24.39 -11.01 29.48
C ALA A 199 23.12 -11.19 30.33
N PHE A 200 22.04 -11.68 29.71
CA PHE A 200 20.74 -11.86 30.34
C PHE A 200 20.19 -13.25 30.04
N ASP A 201 19.62 -13.87 31.06
CA ASP A 201 18.82 -15.09 30.92
C ASP A 201 17.38 -14.66 30.58
N ASN A 202 17.15 -14.32 29.31
CA ASN A 202 15.85 -13.95 28.79
C ASN A 202 15.30 -15.03 27.83
N ASN A 203 13.99 -15.03 27.60
CA ASN A 203 13.33 -15.98 26.69
C ASN A 203 13.44 -15.55 25.21
N MET A 204 14.38 -14.65 24.87
CA MET A 204 14.55 -14.19 23.50
C MET A 204 15.30 -15.25 22.68
N ARG A 205 14.85 -15.48 21.44
CA ARG A 205 15.53 -16.40 20.52
C ARG A 205 16.82 -15.73 20.03
N PHE A 206 17.94 -16.40 20.27
CA PHE A 206 19.21 -16.08 19.64
C PHE A 206 19.07 -16.24 18.13
N TYR A 207 19.53 -15.24 17.39
CA TYR A 207 19.59 -15.28 15.93
C TYR A 207 21.05 -15.35 15.52
N GLU A 208 21.41 -16.43 14.83
CA GLU A 208 22.78 -16.64 14.40
C GLU A 208 23.18 -15.63 13.31
N PRO A 209 24.30 -14.91 13.46
CA PRO A 209 24.80 -14.05 12.41
C PRO A 209 25.11 -14.84 11.13
N PRO A 210 24.92 -14.27 9.94
CA PRO A 210 25.33 -14.94 8.70
C PRO A 210 26.85 -15.11 8.66
N LEU A 211 27.32 -16.21 8.04
CA LEU A 211 28.74 -16.57 7.95
C LEU A 211 29.65 -15.43 7.48
N THR A 212 29.18 -14.63 6.52
CA THR A 212 29.89 -13.45 6.00
C THR A 212 30.21 -12.40 7.06
N SER A 213 29.44 -12.33 8.14
CA SER A 213 29.67 -11.40 9.25
C SER A 213 30.88 -11.81 10.07
N PHE A 214 31.07 -13.12 10.23
CA PHE A 214 32.24 -13.64 10.93
C PHE A 214 33.51 -13.37 10.13
N ASP A 215 33.50 -13.56 8.80
CA ASP A 215 34.65 -13.26 7.93
C ASP A 215 35.12 -11.80 8.06
N ARG A 216 34.16 -10.86 8.11
CA ARG A 216 34.44 -9.45 8.33
C ARG A 216 34.92 -9.14 9.74
N ALA A 217 34.33 -9.78 10.76
CA ALA A 217 34.80 -9.67 12.13
C ALA A 217 36.26 -10.15 12.27
N ASP A 218 36.65 -11.20 11.55
CA ASP A 218 38.02 -11.72 11.54
C ASP A 218 39.01 -10.78 10.84
N SER A 219 38.58 -9.99 9.87
CA SER A 219 39.40 -8.93 9.29
C SER A 219 39.50 -7.67 10.18
N GLY A 220 38.94 -7.72 11.39
CA GLY A 220 38.90 -6.60 12.34
C GLY A 220 37.79 -5.58 12.07
N GLU A 221 36.89 -5.87 11.12
CA GLU A 221 35.74 -5.00 10.84
C GLU A 221 34.54 -5.41 11.70
N MET A 222 33.93 -4.45 12.39
CA MET A 222 32.60 -4.70 12.95
C MET A 222 31.59 -4.83 11.82
N THR A 223 30.72 -5.83 11.94
CA THR A 223 29.58 -6.00 11.05
C THR A 223 28.31 -5.54 11.77
N ILE A 224 27.64 -4.51 11.24
CA ILE A 224 26.30 -4.11 11.66
C ILE A 224 25.26 -4.72 10.71
N MET A 225 24.19 -5.26 11.27
CA MET A 225 23.13 -5.94 10.52
C MET A 225 21.78 -5.48 11.01
N SER A 226 20.81 -5.46 10.11
CA SER A 226 19.41 -5.21 10.42
C SER A 226 18.53 -6.17 9.64
N SER A 227 17.53 -6.75 10.29
CA SER A 227 16.57 -7.66 9.64
C SER A 227 15.15 -7.37 10.07
N THR A 228 14.27 -7.19 9.09
CA THR A 228 12.83 -7.03 9.29
C THR A 228 12.13 -8.36 9.55
N GLN A 229 12.77 -9.51 9.26
CA GLN A 229 12.20 -10.83 9.57
C GLN A 229 12.24 -11.11 11.07
N VAL A 230 13.32 -10.69 11.74
CA VAL A 230 13.50 -10.87 13.19
C VAL A 230 13.30 -9.58 13.98
N ASN A 231 13.07 -8.44 13.31
CA ASN A 231 12.89 -7.11 13.89
C ASN A 231 14.05 -6.69 14.82
N LYS A 232 15.30 -6.87 14.35
CA LYS A 232 16.50 -6.56 15.13
C LYS A 232 17.52 -5.77 14.33
N VAL A 233 18.24 -4.92 15.06
CA VAL A 233 19.53 -4.35 14.68
C VAL A 233 20.57 -4.95 15.63
N TYR A 234 21.65 -5.51 15.08
CA TYR A 234 22.66 -6.19 15.87
C TYR A 234 24.02 -6.01 15.23
N ALA A 235 25.06 -5.96 16.07
CA ALA A 235 26.44 -5.83 15.63
C ALA A 235 27.26 -7.05 16.09
N LEU A 236 28.24 -7.42 15.27
CA LEU A 236 29.22 -8.45 15.57
C LEU A 236 30.62 -7.84 15.47
N VAL A 237 31.42 -8.05 16.51
CA VAL A 237 32.83 -7.64 16.57
C VAL A 237 33.65 -8.74 17.23
N LYS A 238 34.88 -8.91 16.77
CA LYS A 238 35.82 -9.86 17.35
C LYS A 238 36.41 -9.32 18.65
N LEU A 239 36.58 -10.22 19.63
CA LEU A 239 37.33 -9.96 20.86
C LEU A 239 38.76 -10.46 20.67
N ASN A 240 39.69 -9.55 20.37
CA ASN A 240 41.04 -9.91 19.92
C ASN A 240 41.89 -10.57 21.00
N ASP A 241 41.67 -10.22 22.27
CA ASP A 241 42.51 -10.68 23.38
C ASP A 241 41.98 -11.98 24.01
N PHE A 242 41.11 -12.70 23.31
CA PHE A 242 40.50 -13.95 23.75
C PHE A 242 40.84 -15.08 22.77
N ASN A 243 41.80 -15.93 23.14
CA ASN A 243 42.37 -16.94 22.24
C ASN A 243 41.41 -18.08 21.80
N ASP A 244 40.21 -18.16 22.39
CA ASP A 244 39.22 -19.23 22.14
C ASP A 244 37.81 -18.69 21.76
N TYR A 245 37.66 -17.38 21.54
CA TYR A 245 36.37 -16.70 21.35
C TYR A 245 36.24 -16.05 19.97
#